data_AF-A0A8T2VIT0-F1
#
_entry.id   AF-A0A8T2VIT0-F1
#
_cell.length_a   1.000
_cell.length_b   1.000
_cell.length_c   1.000
_cell.angle_alpha   90.00
_cell.angle_beta   90.00
_cell.angle_gamma   90.00
#
_symmetry.space_group_name_H-M   'P 1'
#
loop_
_entity.id
_entity.type
_entity.pdbx_description
1 polymer ?
#
loop_
_entity_poly.entity_id
_entity_poly.type
_entity_poly.pdbx_seq_one_letter_code
_entity_poly.pdbx_strand_id
1 'polypeptide(L)'
;MEILGFLILCCCPLLVASQQRANMPPRGWNSYDSYSWIISEEQFLQNAKLVSEKLLPFGYEYVVLDFLWYRKVESGASVLAAGFDNIDEWGRPIPDPMRWPSSIDGQGLKPVADQVHALGLKFGIHVMRGISTQAVNVNTVVLGNLSRTWRARDIALQDEVCSWMPQCFARVDESAEGGKAFIQSLYDQYVSWGVDFVKHDCVFGSQDLSVEEVKTVSEAIVATGRPILYSISPGVKANPHMARLVSGFVNMYRITGDDWDRWDHLQSHFDVARDFAAAGLIGAPGLLGLSWPDMDMLPFGFLTDPGANHGPYRFSKLTLEEQKSQLTLWAMVRSPLFFGGDMINVDEQTIDLLTNEVVLDINGNSYLNMEVRNSKIEYDHMPSIGLHDCENVTITQWMLRNGSQSGNIPEICWTHEELVGGCFLWEPSVSTYTVEQENITLYGPGVNSGKVIVHENWPSCLDVQTKSLSTYSLCSAKMSQIWHLKPDRKLMSSETKLCAVVNELGKTRKRTAVSNTRVWMARGIRGDYYIALFNLAEEYNNVSLSITGIIQAGFQRSDISKGSTPSEYWDTPSISYQCEAKEAWSKQEIGTIKDRLNATLAPHGCALFSLQCSFYSYPYYQSSLFSA
;
A
#
# COMPACT_ATOMS: atom_id res chain seq x y z
N MET A 1 -24.71 65.03 16.32
CA MET A 1 -24.51 64.54 14.94
C MET A 1 -23.39 63.54 14.99
N GLU A 2 -23.77 62.27 14.93
CA GLU A 2 -22.92 61.14 14.60
C GLU A 2 -22.26 61.38 13.23
N ILE A 3 -21.09 60.76 12.98
CA ILE A 3 -20.87 59.82 11.87
C ILE A 3 -19.37 59.47 11.74
N LEU A 4 -19.13 58.17 11.95
CA LEU A 4 -18.17 57.25 11.34
C LEU A 4 -16.66 57.59 11.30
N GLY A 5 -15.91 56.88 12.15
CA GLY A 5 -14.53 56.49 11.85
C GLY A 5 -14.51 55.30 10.89
N PHE A 6 -13.82 55.45 9.75
CA PHE A 6 -13.55 54.38 8.80
C PHE A 6 -12.48 53.44 9.38
N LEU A 7 -12.89 52.22 9.73
CA LEU A 7 -11.97 51.09 9.88
C LEU A 7 -11.67 50.52 8.50
N ILE A 8 -10.45 50.70 8.02
CA ILE A 8 -9.93 50.00 6.85
C ILE A 8 -9.67 48.55 7.29
N LEU A 9 -10.59 47.64 6.97
CA LEU A 9 -10.34 46.20 7.04
C LEU A 9 -9.31 45.87 5.96
N CYS A 10 -8.06 45.66 6.38
CA CYS A 10 -7.06 45.01 5.56
C CYS A 10 -7.48 43.55 5.40
N CYS A 11 -8.15 43.22 4.28
CA CYS A 11 -8.37 41.85 3.86
C CYS A 11 -7.01 41.20 3.59
N CYS A 12 -6.43 40.57 4.61
CA CYS A 12 -5.53 39.45 4.37
C CYS A 12 -6.34 38.38 3.63
N PRO A 13 -5.95 37.95 2.42
CA PRO A 13 -6.48 36.71 1.89
C PRO A 13 -6.04 35.62 2.87
N LEU A 14 -7.00 35.11 3.64
CA LEU A 14 -6.84 33.85 4.36
C LEU A 14 -6.35 32.85 3.33
N LEU A 15 -5.10 32.42 3.49
CA LEU A 15 -4.51 31.32 2.77
C LEU A 15 -5.55 30.19 2.76
N VAL A 16 -6.02 29.81 1.56
CA VAL A 16 -6.50 28.46 1.35
C VAL A 16 -5.26 27.60 1.53
N ALA A 17 -4.97 27.23 2.77
CA ALA A 17 -4.09 26.11 3.05
C ALA A 17 -4.73 24.94 2.31
N SER A 18 -4.14 24.51 1.21
CA SER A 18 -4.54 23.32 0.49
C SER A 18 -4.59 22.19 1.51
N GLN A 19 -5.80 21.79 1.93
CA GLN A 19 -5.99 20.87 3.02
C GLN A 19 -5.54 19.50 2.53
N GLN A 20 -4.26 19.17 2.78
CA GLN A 20 -3.71 17.87 2.45
C GLN A 20 -4.61 16.79 3.07
N ARG A 21 -5.09 15.87 2.25
CA ARG A 21 -5.97 14.76 2.62
C ARG A 21 -5.12 13.54 2.98
N ALA A 22 -5.60 12.71 3.91
CA ALA A 22 -4.96 11.44 4.27
C ALA A 22 -3.44 11.55 4.55
N ASN A 23 -3.00 12.59 5.27
CA ASN A 23 -1.59 12.72 5.71
C ASN A 23 -1.12 11.55 6.60
N MET A 24 -2.08 10.85 7.22
CA MET A 24 -1.89 9.57 7.86
C MET A 24 -2.90 8.57 7.26
N PRO A 25 -2.64 7.26 7.37
CA PRO A 25 -3.61 6.25 6.95
C PRO A 25 -4.96 6.48 7.66
N PRO A 26 -6.09 6.54 6.92
CA PRO A 26 -7.40 6.69 7.52
C PRO A 26 -7.71 5.58 8.52
N ARG A 27 -8.45 5.91 9.59
CA ARG A 27 -8.96 4.94 10.56
C ARG A 27 -10.44 5.11 10.76
N GLY A 28 -11.16 4.01 10.87
CA GLY A 28 -12.60 4.07 11.01
C GLY A 28 -13.24 2.73 11.28
N TRP A 29 -14.54 2.70 11.02
CA TRP A 29 -15.39 1.54 11.08
C TRP A 29 -16.13 1.38 9.76
N ASN A 30 -16.34 0.14 9.32
CA ASN A 30 -17.07 -0.19 8.12
C ASN A 30 -18.08 -1.31 8.42
N SER A 31 -19.31 -1.19 7.91
CA SER A 31 -20.39 -2.11 8.23
C SER A 31 -20.33 -3.49 7.56
N TYR A 32 -19.43 -3.74 6.60
CA TYR A 32 -19.48 -4.93 5.76
C TYR A 32 -19.29 -6.25 6.53
N ASP A 33 -18.24 -6.39 7.34
CA ASP A 33 -17.93 -7.70 7.95
C ASP A 33 -18.98 -8.14 9.00
N SER A 34 -19.71 -7.17 9.56
CA SER A 34 -20.76 -7.41 10.57
C SER A 34 -22.15 -7.50 9.96
N TYR A 35 -22.48 -6.65 8.99
CA TYR A 35 -23.84 -6.50 8.47
C TYR A 35 -23.99 -6.83 6.98
N SER A 36 -22.90 -7.14 6.28
CA SER A 36 -22.88 -7.32 4.83
C SER A 36 -23.55 -6.15 4.10
N TRP A 37 -24.77 -6.32 3.59
CA TRP A 37 -25.52 -5.29 2.88
C TRP A 37 -26.79 -4.83 3.59
N ILE A 38 -27.12 -5.37 4.77
CA ILE A 38 -28.47 -5.29 5.34
C ILE A 38 -28.61 -4.36 6.55
N ILE A 39 -27.55 -3.62 6.93
CA ILE A 39 -27.59 -2.73 8.10
C ILE A 39 -28.75 -1.73 8.02
N SER A 40 -29.41 -1.49 9.15
CA SER A 40 -30.43 -0.45 9.30
C SER A 40 -29.82 0.89 9.76
N GLU A 41 -30.56 1.98 9.54
CA GLU A 41 -30.18 3.32 10.03
C GLU A 41 -29.93 3.34 11.54
N GLU A 42 -30.80 2.69 12.33
CA GLU A 42 -30.65 2.61 13.79
C GLU A 42 -29.35 1.90 14.19
N GLN A 43 -29.07 0.74 13.57
CA GLN A 43 -27.84 -0.01 13.83
C GLN A 43 -26.60 0.79 13.44
N PHE A 44 -26.63 1.47 12.28
CA PHE A 44 -25.53 2.30 11.81
C PHE A 44 -25.24 3.46 12.78
N LEU A 45 -26.26 4.20 13.18
CA LEU A 45 -26.11 5.35 14.09
C LEU A 45 -25.69 4.92 15.50
N GLN A 46 -26.16 3.77 15.98
CA GLN A 46 -25.72 3.21 17.25
C GLN A 46 -24.24 2.78 17.20
N ASN A 47 -23.80 2.15 16.11
CA ASN A 47 -22.38 1.85 15.89
C ASN A 47 -21.55 3.13 15.84
N ALA A 48 -21.99 4.14 15.09
CA ALA A 48 -21.30 5.42 15.00
C ALA A 48 -21.13 6.10 16.37
N LYS A 49 -22.18 6.10 17.21
CA LYS A 49 -22.08 6.61 18.58
C LYS A 49 -21.01 5.88 19.38
N LEU A 50 -20.94 4.55 19.29
CA LEU A 50 -19.94 3.76 20.00
C LEU A 50 -18.52 3.95 19.47
N VAL A 51 -18.35 4.18 18.17
CA VAL A 51 -17.06 4.60 17.58
C VAL A 51 -16.64 5.95 18.16
N SER A 52 -17.55 6.94 18.23
CA SER A 52 -17.27 8.25 18.83
C SER A 52 -16.85 8.13 20.30
N GLU A 53 -17.53 7.31 21.09
CA GLU A 53 -17.25 7.16 22.51
C GLU A 53 -15.94 6.38 22.79
N LYS A 54 -15.64 5.35 21.99
CA LYS A 54 -14.58 4.37 22.32
C LYS A 54 -13.33 4.48 21.46
N LEU A 55 -13.44 4.88 20.20
CA LEU A 55 -12.36 4.79 19.21
C LEU A 55 -11.93 6.16 18.65
N LEU A 56 -12.82 7.15 18.61
CA LEU A 56 -12.46 8.52 18.18
C LEU A 56 -11.29 9.12 18.97
N PRO A 57 -11.16 8.94 20.30
CA PRO A 57 -9.97 9.40 21.04
C PRO A 57 -8.64 8.84 20.53
N PHE A 58 -8.69 7.71 19.81
CA PHE A 58 -7.54 7.01 19.24
C PHE A 58 -7.39 7.22 17.72
N GLY A 59 -8.16 8.17 17.17
CA GLY A 59 -8.06 8.62 15.77
C GLY A 59 -8.97 7.89 14.79
N TYR A 60 -9.88 7.02 15.25
CA TYR A 60 -10.90 6.42 14.39
C TYR A 60 -12.02 7.42 14.12
N GLU A 61 -11.92 8.12 13.00
CA GLU A 61 -12.81 9.25 12.68
C GLU A 61 -13.82 8.94 11.56
N TYR A 62 -13.66 7.87 10.78
CA TYR A 62 -14.59 7.52 9.69
C TYR A 62 -15.59 6.44 10.11
N VAL A 63 -16.86 6.60 9.74
CA VAL A 63 -17.88 5.53 9.79
C VAL A 63 -18.46 5.34 8.39
N VAL A 64 -18.24 4.16 7.81
CA VAL A 64 -18.47 3.88 6.40
C VAL A 64 -19.63 2.91 6.24
N LEU A 65 -20.65 3.36 5.51
CA LEU A 65 -21.81 2.56 5.13
C LEU A 65 -21.51 1.73 3.90
N ASP A 66 -21.36 0.43 4.12
CA ASP A 66 -20.99 -0.60 3.16
C ASP A 66 -22.05 -1.71 3.20
N PHE A 67 -22.42 -2.39 2.12
CA PHE A 67 -22.57 -1.92 0.73
C PHE A 67 -24.04 -2.08 0.33
N LEU A 68 -24.40 -1.61 -0.87
CA LEU A 68 -25.76 -1.71 -1.41
C LEU A 68 -26.83 -1.07 -0.50
N TRP A 69 -26.53 0.05 0.15
CA TRP A 69 -27.47 0.80 0.99
C TRP A 69 -28.76 1.24 0.25
N TYR A 70 -28.73 1.23 -1.08
CA TYR A 70 -29.85 1.49 -1.97
C TYR A 70 -30.69 0.25 -2.32
N ARG A 71 -30.25 -0.97 -2.02
CA ARG A 71 -30.99 -2.20 -2.36
C ARG A 71 -32.18 -2.41 -1.44
N LYS A 72 -33.34 -2.75 -2.01
CA LYS A 72 -34.56 -3.04 -1.27
C LYS A 72 -34.40 -4.31 -0.44
N VAL A 73 -34.82 -4.26 0.82
CA VAL A 73 -34.97 -5.46 1.66
C VAL A 73 -36.34 -6.07 1.43
N GLU A 74 -36.46 -6.88 0.40
CA GLU A 74 -37.68 -7.62 0.07
C GLU A 74 -37.37 -9.07 -0.33
N SER A 75 -38.40 -9.90 -0.43
CA SER A 75 -38.25 -11.32 -0.78
C SER A 75 -37.56 -11.49 -2.14
N GLY A 76 -36.42 -12.18 -2.15
CA GLY A 76 -35.62 -12.44 -3.36
C GLY A 76 -34.41 -11.52 -3.52
N ALA A 77 -34.32 -10.44 -2.74
CA ALA A 77 -33.12 -9.60 -2.71
C ALA A 77 -31.95 -10.34 -2.05
N SER A 78 -30.75 -10.13 -2.61
CA SER A 78 -29.48 -10.62 -2.07
C SER A 78 -28.34 -9.79 -2.65
N VAL A 79 -27.10 -10.09 -2.26
CA VAL A 79 -25.89 -9.45 -2.81
C VAL A 79 -25.80 -9.55 -4.34
N LEU A 80 -26.18 -10.68 -4.94
CA LEU A 80 -26.06 -10.89 -6.39
C LEU A 80 -27.37 -10.64 -7.15
N ALA A 81 -28.44 -10.22 -6.46
CA ALA A 81 -29.74 -10.01 -7.08
C ALA A 81 -29.79 -8.67 -7.83
N ALA A 82 -30.04 -8.73 -9.14
CA ALA A 82 -30.30 -7.56 -9.97
C ALA A 82 -31.79 -7.15 -9.90
N GLY A 83 -32.10 -5.88 -10.13
CA GLY A 83 -33.47 -5.38 -10.21
C GLY A 83 -34.12 -5.01 -8.88
N PHE A 84 -33.34 -4.94 -7.80
CA PHE A 84 -33.80 -4.59 -6.45
C PHE A 84 -33.25 -3.24 -5.97
N ASP A 85 -32.57 -2.48 -6.81
CA ASP A 85 -31.93 -1.22 -6.40
C ASP A 85 -32.95 -0.08 -6.45
N ASN A 86 -32.96 0.78 -5.43
CA ASN A 86 -33.68 2.05 -5.49
C ASN A 86 -32.82 3.06 -6.28
N ILE A 87 -33.40 3.60 -7.36
CA ILE A 87 -32.77 4.61 -8.21
C ILE A 87 -33.73 5.79 -8.40
N ASP A 88 -33.18 7.00 -8.49
CA ASP A 88 -33.96 8.19 -8.85
C ASP A 88 -34.23 8.27 -10.37
N GLU A 89 -34.97 9.29 -10.80
CA GLU A 89 -35.33 9.50 -12.20
C GLU A 89 -34.12 9.71 -13.13
N TRP A 90 -32.95 10.01 -12.56
CA TRP A 90 -31.69 10.20 -13.28
C TRP A 90 -30.81 8.95 -13.30
N GLY A 91 -31.27 7.85 -12.70
CA GLY A 91 -30.54 6.59 -12.62
C GLY A 91 -29.47 6.56 -11.53
N ARG A 92 -29.49 7.51 -10.58
CA ARG A 92 -28.56 7.52 -9.45
C ARG A 92 -29.14 6.69 -8.29
N PRO A 93 -28.32 5.90 -7.57
CA PRO A 93 -28.80 5.15 -6.42
C PRO A 93 -29.32 6.06 -5.29
N ILE A 94 -30.43 5.70 -4.67
CA ILE A 94 -31.00 6.38 -3.50
C ILE A 94 -31.22 5.36 -2.36
N PRO A 95 -31.11 5.78 -1.09
CA PRO A 95 -31.23 4.84 0.03
C PRO A 95 -32.61 4.17 0.08
N ASP A 96 -32.64 2.91 0.50
CA ASP A 96 -33.87 2.17 0.70
C ASP A 96 -34.66 2.74 1.90
N PRO A 97 -35.84 3.35 1.71
CA PRO A 97 -36.55 4.07 2.79
C PRO A 97 -37.01 3.14 3.93
N MET A 98 -37.11 1.83 3.68
CA MET A 98 -37.39 0.85 4.74
C MET A 98 -36.21 0.67 5.70
N ARG A 99 -34.97 0.72 5.18
CA ARG A 99 -33.75 0.66 5.99
C ARG A 99 -33.29 2.03 6.49
N TRP A 100 -33.62 3.07 5.73
CA TRP A 100 -33.22 4.46 5.96
C TRP A 100 -34.46 5.37 6.07
N PRO A 101 -35.27 5.26 7.14
CA PRO A 101 -36.51 6.03 7.27
C PRO A 101 -36.29 7.55 7.21
N SER A 102 -35.12 8.05 7.62
CA SER A 102 -34.82 9.49 7.53
C SER A 102 -34.66 9.99 6.09
N SER A 103 -34.48 9.08 5.13
CA SER A 103 -34.34 9.44 3.71
C SER A 103 -35.66 9.75 3.01
N ILE A 104 -36.80 9.46 3.65
CA ILE A 104 -38.15 9.78 3.16
C ILE A 104 -38.23 11.27 2.83
N ASP A 105 -39.05 11.59 1.81
CA ASP A 105 -39.20 12.93 1.24
C ASP A 105 -37.95 13.46 0.53
N GLY A 106 -37.08 12.57 0.05
CA GLY A 106 -35.95 12.92 -0.82
C GLY A 106 -34.74 13.50 -0.08
N GLN A 107 -34.66 13.30 1.23
CA GLN A 107 -33.54 13.78 2.05
C GLN A 107 -32.25 12.96 1.85
N GLY A 108 -32.37 11.78 1.24
CA GLY A 108 -31.26 10.86 1.01
C GLY A 108 -30.54 10.52 2.31
N LEU A 109 -29.21 10.52 2.30
CA LEU A 109 -28.39 10.20 3.48
C LEU A 109 -28.00 11.43 4.31
N LYS A 110 -28.50 12.63 3.98
CA LYS A 110 -28.13 13.86 4.70
C LYS A 110 -28.43 13.79 6.21
N PRO A 111 -29.62 13.33 6.66
CA PRO A 111 -29.90 13.27 8.09
C PRO A 111 -28.99 12.30 8.86
N VAL A 112 -28.53 11.23 8.20
CA VAL A 112 -27.57 10.28 8.77
C VAL A 112 -26.19 10.94 8.89
N ALA A 113 -25.72 11.59 7.83
CA ALA A 113 -24.45 12.29 7.84
C ALA A 113 -24.41 13.42 8.87
N ASP A 114 -25.49 14.22 8.99
CA ASP A 114 -25.60 15.28 10.00
C ASP A 114 -25.47 14.73 11.42
N GLN A 115 -26.07 13.56 11.71
CA GLN A 115 -25.95 12.90 13.01
C GLN A 115 -24.53 12.35 13.25
N VAL A 116 -23.89 11.77 12.23
CA VAL A 116 -22.49 11.34 12.30
C VAL A 116 -21.56 12.52 12.57
N HIS A 117 -21.75 13.65 11.88
CA HIS A 117 -20.97 14.87 12.10
C HIS A 117 -21.20 15.45 13.50
N ALA A 118 -22.43 15.39 14.02
CA ALA A 118 -22.75 15.81 15.39
C ALA A 118 -22.03 14.97 16.46
N LEU A 119 -21.62 13.73 16.14
CA LEU A 119 -20.79 12.87 16.99
C LEU A 119 -19.28 13.15 16.86
N GLY A 120 -18.89 14.15 16.05
CA GLY A 120 -17.49 14.47 15.78
C GLY A 120 -16.80 13.52 14.80
N LEU A 121 -17.57 12.66 14.12
CA LEU A 121 -17.10 11.68 13.15
C LEU A 121 -17.28 12.20 11.71
N LYS A 122 -16.73 11.46 10.75
CA LYS A 122 -16.84 11.67 9.30
C LYS A 122 -17.63 10.53 8.67
N PHE A 123 -18.52 10.88 7.75
CA PHE A 123 -19.44 9.92 7.14
C PHE A 123 -18.91 9.41 5.80
N GLY A 124 -18.88 8.09 5.62
CA GLY A 124 -18.48 7.46 4.38
C GLY A 124 -19.55 6.55 3.79
N ILE A 125 -19.49 6.35 2.47
CA ILE A 125 -20.35 5.40 1.76
C ILE A 125 -19.54 4.52 0.80
N HIS A 126 -20.02 3.30 0.61
CA HIS A 126 -19.62 2.42 -0.48
C HIS A 126 -20.41 2.73 -1.75
N VAL A 127 -19.77 2.68 -2.91
CA VAL A 127 -20.42 2.79 -4.22
C VAL A 127 -19.85 1.74 -5.17
N MET A 128 -20.70 1.20 -6.04
CA MET A 128 -20.28 0.29 -7.12
C MET A 128 -19.84 1.10 -8.34
N ARG A 129 -18.95 0.53 -9.16
CA ARG A 129 -18.57 1.10 -10.46
C ARG A 129 -19.79 1.49 -11.31
N GLY A 130 -19.59 2.49 -12.16
CA GLY A 130 -20.49 2.81 -13.26
C GLY A 130 -21.96 3.02 -12.88
N ILE A 131 -22.85 2.31 -13.57
CA ILE A 131 -24.31 2.52 -13.53
C ILE A 131 -25.07 1.19 -13.33
N SER A 132 -26.16 1.23 -12.55
CA SER A 132 -27.03 0.06 -12.35
C SER A 132 -27.67 -0.39 -13.65
N THR A 133 -27.68 -1.70 -13.91
CA THR A 133 -28.36 -2.29 -15.08
C THR A 133 -29.86 -2.01 -15.05
N GLN A 134 -30.46 -1.75 -13.87
CA GLN A 134 -31.85 -1.32 -13.76
C GLN A 134 -32.07 0.04 -14.45
N ALA A 135 -31.20 1.01 -14.22
CA ALA A 135 -31.26 2.32 -14.87
C ALA A 135 -31.09 2.21 -16.39
N VAL A 136 -30.20 1.31 -16.85
CA VAL A 136 -30.01 0.99 -18.28
C VAL A 136 -31.28 0.37 -18.88
N ASN A 137 -31.89 -0.58 -18.17
CA ASN A 137 -33.10 -1.28 -18.61
C ASN A 137 -34.28 -0.32 -18.79
N VAL A 138 -34.51 0.58 -17.82
CA VAL A 138 -35.57 1.60 -17.91
C VAL A 138 -35.15 2.86 -18.69
N ASN A 139 -33.88 2.96 -19.06
CA ASN A 139 -33.27 4.03 -19.86
C ASN A 139 -33.51 5.46 -19.30
N THR A 140 -33.17 5.64 -18.02
CA THR A 140 -33.26 6.93 -17.31
C THR A 140 -32.51 8.04 -18.05
N VAL A 141 -32.92 9.29 -17.80
CA VAL A 141 -32.26 10.48 -18.37
C VAL A 141 -31.04 10.83 -17.52
N VAL A 142 -29.92 11.21 -18.13
CA VAL A 142 -28.76 11.71 -17.37
C VAL A 142 -29.01 13.15 -16.93
N LEU A 143 -28.79 13.44 -15.64
CA LEU A 143 -28.89 14.79 -15.09
C LEU A 143 -27.77 15.69 -15.63
N GLY A 144 -28.12 16.89 -16.10
CA GLY A 144 -27.15 17.92 -16.48
C GLY A 144 -27.65 18.86 -17.57
N ASN A 145 -26.96 19.99 -17.75
CA ASN A 145 -27.15 20.88 -18.89
C ASN A 145 -26.17 20.49 -20.01
N LEU A 146 -26.57 19.53 -20.84
CA LEU A 146 -25.70 18.85 -21.80
C LEU A 146 -26.05 19.22 -23.24
N SER A 147 -25.13 18.95 -24.18
CA SER A 147 -25.31 19.25 -25.61
C SER A 147 -26.54 18.59 -26.24
N ARG A 148 -27.00 17.46 -25.67
CA ARG A 148 -28.22 16.75 -26.03
C ARG A 148 -28.79 16.04 -24.81
N THR A 149 -29.99 15.47 -24.94
CA THR A 149 -30.49 14.49 -23.96
C THR A 149 -29.68 13.21 -24.05
N TRP A 150 -28.92 12.92 -22.99
CA TRP A 150 -28.24 11.65 -22.77
C TRP A 150 -29.10 10.75 -21.88
N ARG A 151 -29.04 9.44 -22.10
CA ARG A 151 -29.74 8.43 -21.30
C ARG A 151 -28.80 7.33 -20.85
N ALA A 152 -29.23 6.52 -19.89
CA ALA A 152 -28.43 5.42 -19.35
C ALA A 152 -27.88 4.48 -20.45
N ARG A 153 -28.65 4.17 -21.50
CA ARG A 153 -28.16 3.34 -22.61
C ARG A 153 -27.16 4.05 -23.53
N ASP A 154 -27.12 5.38 -23.54
CA ASP A 154 -26.10 6.13 -24.31
C ASP A 154 -24.72 6.08 -23.64
N ILE A 155 -24.68 5.78 -22.33
CA ILE A 155 -23.45 5.91 -21.52
C ILE A 155 -23.01 4.57 -20.90
N ALA A 156 -23.81 3.51 -20.97
CA ALA A 156 -23.48 2.22 -20.38
C ALA A 156 -22.69 1.32 -21.34
N LEU A 157 -21.50 0.91 -20.91
CA LEU A 157 -20.68 -0.11 -21.57
C LEU A 157 -21.14 -1.50 -21.11
N GLN A 158 -22.22 -2.01 -21.71
CA GLN A 158 -22.91 -3.23 -21.27
C GLN A 158 -22.07 -4.52 -21.37
N ASP A 159 -21.00 -4.52 -22.16
CA ASP A 159 -20.04 -5.63 -22.23
C ASP A 159 -18.91 -5.51 -21.19
N GLU A 160 -18.81 -4.37 -20.50
CA GLU A 160 -17.83 -4.08 -19.45
C GLU A 160 -18.50 -4.01 -18.07
N VAL A 161 -18.82 -5.18 -17.53
CA VAL A 161 -19.53 -5.32 -16.25
C VAL A 161 -18.59 -5.61 -15.08
N CYS A 162 -19.10 -5.41 -13.86
CA CYS A 162 -18.37 -5.82 -12.66
C CYS A 162 -18.13 -7.34 -12.63
N SER A 163 -16.88 -7.79 -12.46
CA SER A 163 -16.48 -9.20 -12.59
C SER A 163 -17.27 -10.15 -11.69
N TRP A 164 -17.55 -9.72 -10.46
CA TRP A 164 -18.27 -10.50 -9.43
C TRP A 164 -19.76 -10.15 -9.32
N MET A 165 -20.23 -9.10 -10.01
CA MET A 165 -21.65 -8.70 -10.11
C MET A 165 -22.06 -8.36 -11.56
N PRO A 166 -21.89 -9.29 -12.52
CA PRO A 166 -22.03 -8.97 -13.95
C PRO A 166 -23.46 -8.59 -14.35
N GLN A 167 -24.46 -8.93 -13.54
CA GLN A 167 -25.87 -8.64 -13.82
C GLN A 167 -26.35 -7.31 -13.22
N CYS A 168 -25.57 -6.68 -12.35
CA CYS A 168 -26.03 -5.53 -11.55
C CYS A 168 -25.47 -4.20 -12.02
N PHE A 169 -24.20 -4.16 -12.44
CA PHE A 169 -23.51 -2.91 -12.78
C PHE A 169 -22.72 -3.03 -14.06
N ALA A 170 -22.89 -2.03 -14.93
CA ALA A 170 -22.09 -1.84 -16.14
C ALA A 170 -21.23 -0.58 -15.98
N ARG A 171 -20.03 -0.61 -16.55
CA ARG A 171 -19.15 0.57 -16.59
C ARG A 171 -19.80 1.70 -17.38
N VAL A 172 -19.46 2.93 -17.03
CA VAL A 172 -19.90 4.14 -17.75
C VAL A 172 -18.83 4.54 -18.76
N ASP A 173 -19.22 4.93 -19.97
CA ASP A 173 -18.32 5.50 -20.97
C ASP A 173 -17.89 6.90 -20.55
N GLU A 174 -16.70 7.01 -19.97
CA GLU A 174 -16.15 8.27 -19.48
C GLU A 174 -15.64 9.17 -20.62
N SER A 175 -15.58 8.69 -21.87
CA SER A 175 -15.22 9.51 -23.02
C SER A 175 -16.39 10.40 -23.49
N ALA A 176 -17.62 9.98 -23.18
CA ALA A 176 -18.84 10.69 -23.53
C ALA A 176 -19.16 11.84 -22.56
N GLU A 177 -19.69 12.95 -23.09
CA GLU A 177 -20.19 14.06 -22.27
C GLU A 177 -21.23 13.58 -21.23
N GLY A 178 -22.15 12.70 -21.65
CA GLY A 178 -23.16 12.12 -20.76
C GLY A 178 -22.57 11.26 -19.66
N GLY A 179 -21.51 10.48 -19.94
CA GLY A 179 -20.89 9.63 -18.92
C GLY A 179 -20.17 10.44 -17.84
N LYS A 180 -19.41 11.46 -18.24
CA LYS A 180 -18.79 12.41 -17.30
C LYS A 180 -19.83 13.15 -16.47
N ALA A 181 -20.93 13.59 -17.09
CA ALA A 181 -22.02 14.27 -16.40
C ALA A 181 -22.72 13.35 -15.39
N PHE A 182 -22.95 12.08 -15.75
CA PHE A 182 -23.53 11.11 -14.83
C PHE A 182 -22.62 10.91 -13.61
N ILE A 183 -21.32 10.66 -13.82
CA ILE A 183 -20.34 10.53 -12.74
C ILE A 183 -20.35 11.78 -11.85
N GLN A 184 -20.24 12.98 -12.43
CA GLN A 184 -20.30 14.23 -11.66
C GLN A 184 -21.58 14.34 -10.83
N SER A 185 -22.74 13.99 -11.41
CA SER A 185 -24.04 14.08 -10.72
C SER A 185 -24.17 13.14 -9.52
N LEU A 186 -23.42 12.03 -9.49
CA LEU A 186 -23.33 11.14 -8.32
C LEU A 186 -22.55 11.82 -7.20
N TYR A 187 -21.39 12.39 -7.49
CA TYR A 187 -20.58 13.05 -6.45
C TYR A 187 -21.19 14.35 -5.95
N ASP A 188 -21.91 15.10 -6.79
CA ASP A 188 -22.72 16.24 -6.36
C ASP A 188 -23.84 15.81 -5.40
N GLN A 189 -24.48 14.65 -5.66
CA GLN A 189 -25.47 14.06 -4.75
C GLN A 189 -24.82 13.69 -3.41
N TYR A 190 -23.66 13.03 -3.41
CA TYR A 190 -22.96 12.63 -2.19
C TYR A 190 -22.52 13.84 -1.36
N VAL A 191 -22.09 14.92 -2.01
CA VAL A 191 -21.76 16.18 -1.35
C VAL A 191 -23.01 16.84 -0.76
N SER A 192 -24.16 16.79 -1.45
CA SER A 192 -25.42 17.30 -0.91
C SER A 192 -25.86 16.57 0.38
N TRP A 193 -25.45 15.32 0.54
CA TRP A 193 -25.67 14.54 1.76
C TRP A 193 -24.59 14.76 2.83
N GLY A 194 -23.47 15.40 2.53
CA GLY A 194 -22.37 15.60 3.48
C GLY A 194 -21.39 14.43 3.59
N VAL A 195 -21.25 13.60 2.55
CA VAL A 195 -20.28 12.51 2.51
C VAL A 195 -18.83 13.04 2.58
N ASP A 196 -17.98 12.39 3.37
CA ASP A 196 -16.55 12.69 3.58
C ASP A 196 -15.61 11.61 3.04
N PHE A 197 -16.15 10.44 2.70
CA PHE A 197 -15.37 9.28 2.28
C PHE A 197 -16.18 8.43 1.29
N VAL A 198 -15.56 8.01 0.19
CA VAL A 198 -16.17 7.11 -0.78
C VAL A 198 -15.25 5.90 -0.99
N LYS A 199 -15.78 4.69 -0.75
CA LYS A 199 -15.17 3.42 -1.16
C LYS A 199 -15.81 2.99 -2.48
N HIS A 200 -15.07 3.16 -3.56
CA HIS A 200 -15.50 2.84 -4.91
C HIS A 200 -15.03 1.44 -5.30
N ASP A 201 -16.00 0.57 -5.49
CA ASP A 201 -15.78 -0.85 -5.62
C ASP A 201 -15.92 -1.33 -7.06
N CYS A 202 -15.33 -2.48 -7.30
CA CYS A 202 -15.18 -3.06 -8.62
C CYS A 202 -14.38 -2.17 -9.58
N VAL A 203 -13.37 -1.39 -9.18
CA VAL A 203 -12.57 -0.57 -10.13
C VAL A 203 -11.07 -0.84 -10.09
N PHE A 204 -10.65 -1.79 -9.26
CA PHE A 204 -9.25 -2.13 -9.05
C PHE A 204 -9.01 -3.64 -8.99
N GLY A 205 -7.74 -4.05 -9.08
CA GLY A 205 -7.34 -5.45 -9.21
C GLY A 205 -7.29 -5.94 -10.66
N SER A 206 -6.75 -7.15 -10.88
CA SER A 206 -6.37 -7.63 -12.21
C SER A 206 -7.51 -7.81 -13.21
N GLN A 207 -8.75 -7.96 -12.72
CA GLN A 207 -9.92 -8.20 -13.56
C GLN A 207 -10.70 -6.91 -13.86
N ASP A 208 -10.54 -5.89 -13.01
CA ASP A 208 -11.47 -4.77 -12.90
C ASP A 208 -10.79 -3.40 -13.03
N LEU A 209 -9.46 -3.37 -13.18
CA LEU A 209 -8.69 -2.12 -13.26
C LEU A 209 -9.15 -1.24 -14.42
N SER A 210 -9.73 -0.09 -14.09
CA SER A 210 -10.03 1.01 -15.01
C SER A 210 -9.36 2.30 -14.54
N VAL A 211 -8.19 2.63 -15.12
CA VAL A 211 -7.44 3.85 -14.74
C VAL A 211 -8.23 5.11 -15.11
N GLU A 212 -8.93 5.11 -16.26
CA GLU A 212 -9.69 6.28 -16.71
C GLU A 212 -10.96 6.51 -15.86
N GLU A 213 -11.64 5.45 -15.41
CA GLU A 213 -12.76 5.58 -14.47
C GLU A 213 -12.29 6.14 -13.13
N VAL A 214 -11.19 5.58 -12.59
CA VAL A 214 -10.59 6.05 -11.33
C VAL A 214 -10.21 7.53 -11.43
N LYS A 215 -9.58 7.93 -12.53
CA LYS A 215 -9.20 9.32 -12.79
C LYS A 215 -10.43 10.23 -12.93
N THR A 216 -11.43 9.84 -13.72
CA THR A 216 -12.64 10.65 -13.94
C THR A 216 -13.40 10.87 -12.63
N VAL A 217 -13.52 9.84 -11.80
CA VAL A 217 -14.07 9.96 -10.45
C VAL A 217 -13.24 10.89 -9.57
N SER A 218 -11.92 10.76 -9.60
CA SER A 218 -11.01 11.64 -8.86
C SER A 218 -11.21 13.11 -9.24
N GLU A 219 -11.32 13.40 -10.53
CA GLU A 219 -11.62 14.73 -11.07
C GLU A 219 -13.00 15.23 -10.60
N ALA A 220 -14.02 14.37 -10.61
CA ALA A 220 -15.36 14.71 -10.14
C ALA A 220 -15.37 15.06 -8.64
N ILE A 221 -14.66 14.28 -7.81
CA ILE A 221 -14.47 14.57 -6.38
C ILE A 221 -13.80 15.93 -6.20
N VAL A 222 -12.74 16.24 -6.94
CA VAL A 222 -12.06 17.54 -6.86
C VAL A 222 -12.99 18.69 -7.27
N ALA A 223 -13.76 18.50 -8.34
CA ALA A 223 -14.68 19.52 -8.87
C ALA A 223 -15.77 19.92 -7.86
N THR A 224 -16.18 19.02 -6.97
CA THR A 224 -17.20 19.33 -5.94
C THR A 224 -16.73 20.35 -4.89
N GLY A 225 -15.42 20.54 -4.73
CA GLY A 225 -14.84 21.39 -3.68
C GLY A 225 -14.92 20.85 -2.25
N ARG A 226 -15.58 19.70 -2.02
CA ARG A 226 -15.64 19.06 -0.69
C ARG A 226 -14.45 18.11 -0.46
N PRO A 227 -13.88 18.05 0.77
CA PRO A 227 -12.83 17.10 1.10
C PRO A 227 -13.31 15.65 1.27
N ILE A 228 -13.63 14.97 0.17
CA ILE A 228 -13.95 13.53 0.15
C ILE A 228 -12.65 12.69 0.02
N LEU A 229 -12.42 11.75 0.94
CA LEU A 229 -11.40 10.71 0.77
C LEU A 229 -11.84 9.67 -0.24
N TYR A 230 -10.93 9.32 -1.15
CA TYR A 230 -11.22 8.37 -2.22
C TYR A 230 -10.50 7.04 -2.01
N SER A 231 -11.27 5.99 -1.74
CA SER A 231 -10.81 4.59 -1.60
C SER A 231 -11.26 3.78 -2.80
N ILE A 232 -10.39 2.91 -3.33
CA ILE A 232 -10.73 2.00 -4.44
C ILE A 232 -10.58 0.53 -4.06
N SER A 233 -11.46 -0.30 -4.61
CA SER A 233 -11.66 -1.69 -4.28
C SER A 233 -12.16 -2.50 -5.50
N PRO A 234 -12.06 -3.84 -5.52
CA PRO A 234 -11.21 -4.66 -4.65
C PRO A 234 -9.77 -4.66 -5.15
N GLY A 235 -8.87 -5.42 -4.52
CA GLY A 235 -7.46 -5.53 -4.88
C GLY A 235 -7.07 -6.92 -5.36
N VAL A 236 -8.00 -7.67 -5.98
CA VAL A 236 -7.77 -9.07 -6.38
C VAL A 236 -6.55 -9.13 -7.31
N LYS A 237 -5.48 -9.80 -6.84
CA LYS A 237 -4.17 -9.89 -7.53
C LYS A 237 -3.57 -8.53 -7.89
N ALA A 238 -3.83 -7.50 -7.08
CA ALA A 238 -3.17 -6.21 -7.21
C ALA A 238 -1.65 -6.38 -7.03
N ASN A 239 -0.89 -5.54 -7.72
CA ASN A 239 0.56 -5.53 -7.64
C ASN A 239 1.09 -4.08 -7.70
N PRO A 240 2.38 -3.86 -7.39
CA PRO A 240 2.94 -2.51 -7.37
C PRO A 240 2.83 -1.74 -8.69
N HIS A 241 2.83 -2.42 -9.84
CA HIS A 241 2.66 -1.75 -11.14
C HIS A 241 1.26 -1.15 -11.28
N MET A 242 0.21 -1.94 -10.98
CA MET A 242 -1.18 -1.45 -11.01
C MET A 242 -1.39 -0.27 -10.05
N ALA A 243 -0.83 -0.35 -8.85
CA ALA A 243 -0.96 0.72 -7.86
C ALA A 243 -0.31 2.04 -8.30
N ARG A 244 0.84 2.00 -8.99
CA ARG A 244 1.47 3.22 -9.56
C ARG A 244 0.59 3.93 -10.58
N LEU A 245 -0.27 3.21 -11.28
CA LEU A 245 -1.18 3.80 -12.28
C LEU A 245 -2.30 4.62 -11.62
N VAL A 246 -2.66 4.30 -10.38
CA VAL A 246 -3.85 4.84 -9.70
C VAL A 246 -3.53 5.66 -8.45
N SER A 247 -2.36 5.48 -7.83
CA SER A 247 -2.03 6.08 -6.53
C SER A 247 -2.18 7.59 -6.53
N GLY A 248 -1.80 8.27 -7.63
CA GLY A 248 -1.91 9.72 -7.77
C GLY A 248 -3.34 10.26 -7.80
N PHE A 249 -4.34 9.39 -8.03
CA PHE A 249 -5.75 9.75 -8.14
C PHE A 249 -6.56 9.40 -6.89
N VAL A 250 -6.00 8.66 -5.94
CA VAL A 250 -6.75 8.11 -4.79
C VAL A 250 -6.03 8.40 -3.47
N ASN A 251 -6.72 8.19 -2.35
CA ASN A 251 -6.14 8.27 -1.00
C ASN A 251 -5.84 6.90 -0.40
N MET A 252 -6.48 5.85 -0.90
CA MET A 252 -6.17 4.47 -0.56
C MET A 252 -6.64 3.52 -1.66
N TYR A 253 -5.97 2.37 -1.79
CA TYR A 253 -6.30 1.34 -2.78
C TYR A 253 -6.10 -0.05 -2.19
N ARG A 254 -7.11 -0.92 -2.32
CA ARG A 254 -7.02 -2.28 -1.79
C ARG A 254 -5.93 -3.08 -2.50
N ILE A 255 -5.08 -3.79 -1.76
CA ILE A 255 -3.95 -4.55 -2.33
C ILE A 255 -4.19 -6.07 -2.37
N THR A 256 -5.31 -6.55 -1.85
CA THR A 256 -5.74 -7.95 -1.79
C THR A 256 -7.21 -8.09 -2.18
N GLY A 257 -7.70 -9.34 -2.30
CA GLY A 257 -9.16 -9.56 -2.31
C GLY A 257 -9.77 -9.30 -0.93
N ASP A 258 -11.07 -9.60 -0.76
CA ASP A 258 -11.72 -9.49 0.56
C ASP A 258 -10.97 -10.30 1.62
N ASP A 259 -10.46 -9.59 2.64
CA ASP A 259 -9.92 -10.20 3.85
C ASP A 259 -11.06 -10.66 4.76
N TRP A 260 -10.86 -11.79 5.40
CA TRP A 260 -11.83 -12.40 6.31
C TRP A 260 -11.08 -13.10 7.42
N ASP A 261 -11.80 -13.51 8.45
CA ASP A 261 -11.29 -14.11 9.69
C ASP A 261 -10.75 -15.55 9.51
N ARG A 262 -9.83 -15.75 8.57
CA ARG A 262 -9.13 -17.02 8.35
C ARG A 262 -7.62 -16.80 8.22
N TRP A 263 -6.85 -17.68 8.83
CA TRP A 263 -5.39 -17.63 8.77
C TRP A 263 -4.85 -17.64 7.33
N ASP A 264 -5.44 -18.41 6.41
CA ASP A 264 -4.98 -18.46 5.02
C ASP A 264 -5.14 -17.11 4.28
N HIS A 265 -6.15 -16.32 4.66
CA HIS A 265 -6.31 -14.95 4.15
C HIS A 265 -5.22 -14.05 4.73
N LEU A 266 -5.04 -14.03 6.05
CA LEU A 266 -4.00 -13.24 6.71
C LEU A 266 -2.58 -13.60 6.20
N GLN A 267 -2.25 -14.88 6.08
CA GLN A 267 -0.96 -15.34 5.59
C GLN A 267 -0.64 -14.80 4.20
N SER A 268 -1.65 -14.68 3.33
CA SER A 268 -1.48 -14.16 1.96
C SER A 268 -1.05 -12.69 1.92
N HIS A 269 -1.38 -11.91 2.96
CA HIS A 269 -1.02 -10.50 3.04
C HIS A 269 0.48 -10.27 3.21
N PHE A 270 1.23 -11.19 3.83
CA PHE A 270 2.65 -10.97 4.13
C PHE A 270 3.53 -10.74 2.89
N ASP A 271 3.26 -11.43 1.79
CA ASP A 271 4.02 -11.25 0.55
C ASP A 271 3.60 -9.99 -0.20
N VAL A 272 2.29 -9.69 -0.22
CA VAL A 272 1.77 -8.46 -0.81
C VAL A 272 2.30 -7.24 -0.05
N ALA A 273 2.20 -7.24 1.28
CA ALA A 273 2.76 -6.24 2.18
C ALA A 273 4.24 -5.93 1.86
N ARG A 274 5.05 -6.99 1.78
CA ARG A 274 6.47 -6.89 1.43
C ARG A 274 6.66 -6.20 0.08
N ASP A 275 5.95 -6.63 -0.94
CA ASP A 275 6.13 -6.14 -2.31
C ASP A 275 5.77 -4.65 -2.44
N PHE A 276 4.69 -4.22 -1.77
CA PHE A 276 4.28 -2.82 -1.73
C PHE A 276 5.24 -1.94 -0.91
N ALA A 277 5.75 -2.43 0.22
CA ALA A 277 6.78 -1.75 1.00
C ALA A 277 8.11 -1.61 0.22
N ALA A 278 8.54 -2.69 -0.43
CA ALA A 278 9.75 -2.71 -1.27
C ALA A 278 9.63 -1.75 -2.46
N ALA A 279 8.44 -1.64 -3.05
CA ALA A 279 8.15 -0.74 -4.15
C ALA A 279 8.06 0.75 -3.76
N GLY A 280 8.16 1.08 -2.47
CA GLY A 280 8.08 2.46 -1.98
C GLY A 280 6.67 3.05 -2.06
N LEU A 281 5.64 2.21 -1.96
CA LEU A 281 4.24 2.61 -2.15
C LEU A 281 3.49 2.91 -0.85
N ILE A 282 4.13 2.75 0.31
CA ILE A 282 3.55 3.14 1.60
C ILE A 282 3.56 4.68 1.68
N GLY A 283 2.38 5.31 1.63
CA GLY A 283 2.26 6.76 1.69
C GLY A 283 2.82 7.44 0.43
N ALA A 284 2.60 6.87 -0.75
CA ALA A 284 2.97 7.50 -2.02
C ALA A 284 2.15 8.78 -2.26
N PRO A 285 2.59 9.71 -3.15
CA PRO A 285 1.76 10.85 -3.53
C PRO A 285 0.38 10.41 -4.05
N GLY A 286 -0.66 11.04 -3.52
CA GLY A 286 -2.05 10.71 -3.85
C GLY A 286 -2.96 11.92 -4.00
N LEU A 287 -4.27 11.68 -4.00
CA LEU A 287 -5.28 12.70 -4.26
C LEU A 287 -5.23 13.81 -3.20
N LEU A 288 -4.68 14.97 -3.60
CA LEU A 288 -4.49 16.13 -2.73
C LEU A 288 -3.82 15.76 -1.40
N GLY A 289 -2.85 14.83 -1.41
CA GLY A 289 -2.28 14.27 -0.19
C GLY A 289 -1.45 13.02 -0.42
N LEU A 290 -1.60 12.02 0.46
CA LEU A 290 -0.94 10.71 0.32
C LEU A 290 -1.95 9.63 -0.08
N SER A 291 -1.41 8.52 -0.60
CA SER A 291 -2.11 7.30 -0.94
C SER A 291 -1.54 6.11 -0.19
N TRP A 292 -2.42 5.32 0.42
CA TRP A 292 -2.04 4.21 1.30
C TRP A 292 -2.42 2.85 0.70
N PRO A 293 -1.51 1.86 0.72
CA PRO A 293 -1.86 0.49 0.38
C PRO A 293 -2.82 -0.07 1.45
N ASP A 294 -4.00 -0.48 1.03
CA ASP A 294 -5.07 -0.94 1.91
C ASP A 294 -5.13 -2.46 1.95
N MET A 295 -4.77 -3.03 3.09
CA MET A 295 -4.85 -4.47 3.34
C MET A 295 -6.25 -4.94 3.74
N ASP A 296 -7.26 -4.08 3.59
CA ASP A 296 -8.66 -4.33 3.90
C ASP A 296 -9.00 -4.21 5.40
N MET A 297 -10.28 -4.39 5.70
CA MET A 297 -10.88 -4.26 7.02
C MET A 297 -10.34 -5.30 8.01
N LEU A 298 -10.52 -5.02 9.30
CA LEU A 298 -10.13 -5.89 10.41
C LEU A 298 -11.35 -6.74 10.83
N PRO A 299 -11.38 -8.06 10.52
CA PRO A 299 -12.52 -8.93 10.81
C PRO A 299 -12.44 -9.41 12.26
N PHE A 300 -12.53 -8.49 13.21
CA PHE A 300 -12.48 -8.73 14.66
C PHE A 300 -13.88 -8.59 15.28
N GLY A 301 -14.06 -9.08 16.52
CA GLY A 301 -15.33 -8.93 17.24
C GLY A 301 -16.49 -9.74 16.64
N PHE A 302 -17.69 -9.17 16.64
CA PHE A 302 -18.94 -9.83 16.22
C PHE A 302 -19.28 -9.53 14.75
N LEU A 303 -19.41 -10.59 13.95
CA LEU A 303 -19.36 -10.63 12.49
C LEU A 303 -20.49 -11.46 11.87
N THR A 304 -20.55 -11.45 10.54
CA THR A 304 -21.34 -12.34 9.69
C THR A 304 -20.44 -13.09 8.69
N ASP A 305 -21.01 -13.91 7.79
CA ASP A 305 -20.27 -14.50 6.67
C ASP A 305 -20.40 -13.64 5.39
N PRO A 306 -19.44 -13.74 4.44
CA PRO A 306 -19.50 -13.00 3.20
C PRO A 306 -20.82 -13.20 2.45
N GLY A 307 -21.46 -12.08 2.09
CA GLY A 307 -22.72 -12.06 1.35
C GLY A 307 -23.95 -12.55 2.13
N ALA A 308 -23.88 -12.62 3.45
CA ALA A 308 -25.02 -13.00 4.27
C ALA A 308 -26.20 -12.01 4.15
N ASN A 309 -27.42 -12.55 4.13
CA ASN A 309 -28.67 -11.77 4.15
C ASN A 309 -29.24 -11.58 5.58
N HIS A 310 -28.44 -11.90 6.60
CA HIS A 310 -28.74 -11.72 8.02
C HIS A 310 -27.42 -11.60 8.78
N GLY A 311 -27.43 -11.02 9.98
CA GLY A 311 -26.24 -10.86 10.81
C GLY A 311 -26.20 -9.52 11.53
N PRO A 312 -25.18 -9.28 12.36
CA PRO A 312 -24.11 -10.22 12.73
C PRO A 312 -24.61 -11.41 13.57
N TYR A 313 -23.90 -12.54 13.56
CA TYR A 313 -24.32 -13.76 14.27
C TYR A 313 -23.19 -14.64 14.83
N ARG A 314 -21.91 -14.27 14.66
CA ARG A 314 -20.78 -15.06 15.15
C ARG A 314 -19.61 -14.17 15.53
N PHE A 315 -18.77 -14.61 16.45
CA PHE A 315 -17.48 -13.95 16.67
C PHE A 315 -16.47 -14.31 15.57
N SER A 316 -15.44 -13.48 15.44
CA SER A 316 -14.27 -13.76 14.61
C SER A 316 -13.67 -15.13 14.94
N LYS A 317 -13.27 -15.87 13.90
CA LYS A 317 -12.59 -17.16 13.99
C LYS A 317 -11.08 -17.02 14.21
N LEU A 318 -10.53 -15.80 14.11
CA LEU A 318 -9.13 -15.54 14.41
C LEU A 318 -8.88 -15.65 15.91
N THR A 319 -7.84 -16.37 16.28
CA THR A 319 -7.32 -16.38 17.64
C THR A 319 -6.73 -15.01 18.01
N LEU A 320 -6.60 -14.73 19.31
CA LEU A 320 -5.97 -13.48 19.76
C LEU A 320 -4.56 -13.28 19.18
N GLU A 321 -3.79 -14.36 19.03
CA GLU A 321 -2.44 -14.29 18.47
C GLU A 321 -2.45 -13.93 16.97
N GLU A 322 -3.42 -14.46 16.21
CA GLU A 322 -3.63 -14.10 14.81
C GLU A 322 -4.12 -12.65 14.66
N GLN A 323 -5.00 -12.18 15.54
CA GLN A 323 -5.46 -10.78 15.56
C GLN A 323 -4.30 -9.80 15.84
N LYS A 324 -3.42 -10.14 16.81
CA LYS A 324 -2.19 -9.37 17.05
C LYS A 324 -1.27 -9.38 15.84
N SER A 325 -1.08 -10.53 15.19
CA SER A 325 -0.28 -10.63 13.96
C SER A 325 -0.85 -9.78 12.83
N GLN A 326 -2.17 -9.80 12.62
CA GLN A 326 -2.84 -8.98 11.63
C GLN A 326 -2.63 -7.49 11.92
N LEU A 327 -2.96 -7.04 13.13
CA LEU A 327 -2.86 -5.63 13.46
C LEU A 327 -1.41 -5.11 13.43
N THR A 328 -0.45 -5.96 13.83
CA THR A 328 0.99 -5.64 13.73
C THR A 328 1.43 -5.49 12.28
N LEU A 329 1.00 -6.38 11.37
CA LEU A 329 1.33 -6.26 9.94
C LEU A 329 0.67 -5.02 9.31
N TRP A 330 -0.61 -4.74 9.65
CA TRP A 330 -1.35 -3.54 9.21
C TRP A 330 -0.67 -2.26 9.66
N ALA A 331 -0.19 -2.21 10.90
CA ALA A 331 0.61 -1.10 11.38
C ALA A 331 1.94 -1.00 10.63
N MET A 332 2.65 -2.12 10.44
CA MET A 332 3.95 -2.16 9.78
C MET A 332 3.90 -1.75 8.30
N VAL A 333 2.80 -1.95 7.58
CA VAL A 333 2.61 -1.44 6.22
C VAL A 333 1.95 -0.05 6.21
N ARG A 334 1.53 0.45 7.36
CA ARG A 334 0.71 1.67 7.49
C ARG A 334 -0.55 1.59 6.64
N SER A 335 -1.21 0.43 6.66
CA SER A 335 -2.53 0.24 6.06
C SER A 335 -3.56 1.14 6.77
N PRO A 336 -4.59 1.65 6.07
CA PRO A 336 -5.79 2.15 6.73
C PRO A 336 -6.33 1.10 7.72
N LEU A 337 -6.87 1.55 8.85
CA LEU A 337 -7.41 0.68 9.90
C LEU A 337 -8.92 0.85 9.99
N PHE A 338 -9.66 0.01 9.27
CA PHE A 338 -11.13 -0.04 9.37
C PHE A 338 -11.55 -1.27 10.17
N PHE A 339 -12.17 -1.06 11.34
CA PHE A 339 -12.78 -2.14 12.09
C PHE A 339 -14.07 -2.59 11.39
N GLY A 340 -14.21 -3.89 11.10
CA GLY A 340 -15.40 -4.45 10.43
C GLY A 340 -16.47 -5.00 11.39
N GLY A 341 -16.10 -5.22 12.65
CA GLY A 341 -16.97 -5.81 13.66
C GLY A 341 -18.07 -4.88 14.16
N ASP A 342 -19.11 -5.48 14.71
CA ASP A 342 -20.21 -4.75 15.32
C ASP A 342 -19.77 -4.14 16.67
N MET A 343 -19.86 -2.81 16.77
CA MET A 343 -19.53 -2.06 17.98
C MET A 343 -20.55 -2.30 19.10
N ILE A 344 -21.79 -2.68 18.78
CA ILE A 344 -22.84 -2.92 19.80
C ILE A 344 -22.46 -4.11 20.68
N ASN A 345 -21.85 -5.15 20.10
CA ASN A 345 -21.43 -6.37 20.78
C ASN A 345 -19.90 -6.51 20.90
N VAL A 346 -19.14 -5.41 20.80
CA VAL A 346 -17.67 -5.44 20.90
C VAL A 346 -17.22 -5.71 22.34
N ASP A 347 -16.25 -6.62 22.50
CA ASP A 347 -15.64 -6.91 23.81
C ASP A 347 -14.45 -5.99 24.12
N GLU A 348 -14.07 -5.94 25.41
CA GLU A 348 -12.96 -5.10 25.89
C GLU A 348 -11.61 -5.51 25.29
N GLN A 349 -11.39 -6.81 25.05
CA GLN A 349 -10.15 -7.31 24.45
C GLN A 349 -9.97 -6.76 23.02
N THR A 350 -11.04 -6.69 22.24
CA THR A 350 -11.02 -6.11 20.89
C THR A 350 -10.75 -4.62 20.94
N ILE A 351 -11.35 -3.89 21.89
CA ILE A 351 -11.05 -2.46 22.09
C ILE A 351 -9.58 -2.25 22.48
N ASP A 352 -9.04 -3.07 23.39
CA ASP A 352 -7.63 -3.00 23.80
C ASP A 352 -6.66 -3.25 22.63
N LEU A 353 -7.00 -4.15 21.71
CA LEU A 353 -6.22 -4.37 20.48
C LEU A 353 -6.23 -3.12 19.61
N LEU A 354 -7.42 -2.59 19.30
CA LEU A 354 -7.61 -1.43 18.42
C LEU A 354 -7.02 -0.13 19.01
N THR A 355 -6.84 -0.05 20.32
CA THR A 355 -6.36 1.15 21.02
C THR A 355 -4.91 1.04 21.51
N ASN A 356 -4.17 0.01 21.09
CA ASN A 356 -2.76 -0.14 21.46
C ASN A 356 -1.91 1.02 20.91
N GLU A 357 -1.41 1.88 21.79
CA GLU A 357 -0.68 3.10 21.45
C GLU A 357 0.54 2.85 20.55
N VAL A 358 1.30 1.78 20.77
CA VAL A 358 2.50 1.47 19.99
C VAL A 358 2.12 1.11 18.56
N VAL A 359 1.09 0.27 18.40
CA VAL A 359 0.56 -0.13 17.09
C VAL A 359 0.04 1.09 16.33
N LEU A 360 -0.73 1.95 17.00
CA LEU A 360 -1.28 3.18 16.41
C LEU A 360 -0.18 4.19 16.07
N ASP A 361 0.88 4.29 16.88
CA ASP A 361 2.02 5.17 16.60
C ASP A 361 2.83 4.66 15.40
N ILE A 362 3.00 3.35 15.25
CA ILE A 362 3.61 2.75 14.05
C ILE A 362 2.74 3.09 12.83
N ASN A 363 1.45 2.77 12.88
CA ASN A 363 0.54 3.02 11.77
C ASN A 363 0.50 4.50 11.34
N GLY A 364 0.38 5.42 12.29
CA GLY A 364 0.21 6.85 12.04
C GLY A 364 1.52 7.57 11.75
N ASN A 365 2.58 7.27 12.49
CA ASN A 365 3.76 8.13 12.62
C ASN A 365 5.09 7.46 12.26
N SER A 366 5.11 6.21 11.81
CA SER A 366 6.37 5.57 11.41
C SER A 366 6.77 5.81 9.95
N TYR A 367 8.03 5.60 9.64
CA TYR A 367 8.59 5.62 8.29
C TYR A 367 9.65 4.54 8.14
N LEU A 368 10.13 4.30 6.90
CA LEU A 368 11.04 3.18 6.58
C LEU A 368 10.50 1.79 6.98
N ASN A 369 9.18 1.67 6.90
CA ASN A 369 8.41 0.45 7.03
C ASN A 369 8.81 -0.58 5.98
N MET A 370 9.35 -1.73 6.41
CA MET A 370 9.81 -2.76 5.48
C MET A 370 10.04 -4.11 6.13
N GLU A 371 9.93 -5.17 5.33
CA GLU A 371 10.42 -6.49 5.71
C GLU A 371 11.95 -6.52 5.65
N VAL A 372 12.57 -7.12 6.66
CA VAL A 372 14.00 -7.40 6.74
C VAL A 372 14.21 -8.90 6.57
N ARG A 373 15.02 -9.31 5.59
CA ARG A 373 15.38 -10.72 5.41
C ARG A 373 16.79 -10.98 5.92
N ASN A 374 16.93 -11.96 6.79
CA ASN A 374 18.23 -12.51 7.14
C ASN A 374 18.82 -13.20 5.89
N SER A 375 20.06 -12.89 5.53
CA SER A 375 20.65 -13.08 4.21
C SER A 375 20.56 -14.50 3.62
N LYS A 376 19.70 -14.68 2.61
CA LYS A 376 19.96 -15.26 1.27
C LYS A 376 18.77 -14.89 0.41
N ILE A 377 18.91 -13.85 -0.41
CA ILE A 377 17.79 -13.27 -1.14
C ILE A 377 17.53 -14.13 -2.39
N GLU A 378 16.52 -14.99 -2.35
CA GLU A 378 15.90 -15.55 -3.55
C GLU A 378 14.74 -14.63 -3.95
N TYR A 379 14.84 -14.05 -5.15
CA TYR A 379 13.82 -13.17 -5.73
C TYR A 379 12.97 -14.00 -6.71
N ASP A 380 11.71 -14.26 -6.34
CA ASP A 380 10.78 -15.14 -7.09
C ASP A 380 10.32 -14.61 -8.47
N HIS A 381 10.69 -13.38 -8.86
CA HIS A 381 10.32 -12.77 -10.14
C HIS A 381 11.51 -12.36 -11.01
N MET A 382 12.73 -12.76 -10.62
CA MET A 382 13.94 -12.37 -11.33
C MET A 382 14.40 -13.48 -12.27
N PRO A 383 14.87 -13.16 -13.50
CA PRO A 383 15.50 -14.17 -14.33
C PRO A 383 16.70 -14.77 -13.59
N SER A 384 16.82 -16.10 -13.65
CA SER A 384 18.00 -16.81 -13.19
C SER A 384 19.13 -16.59 -14.20
N ILE A 385 20.29 -16.11 -13.74
CA ILE A 385 21.45 -15.86 -14.58
C ILE A 385 22.48 -16.98 -14.41
N GLY A 386 22.65 -17.78 -15.46
CA GLY A 386 23.69 -18.80 -15.57
C GLY A 386 25.03 -18.23 -16.05
N LEU A 387 26.12 -18.95 -15.77
CA LEU A 387 27.46 -18.63 -16.24
C LEU A 387 27.95 -19.72 -17.19
N HIS A 388 28.32 -19.32 -18.41
CA HIS A 388 28.76 -20.23 -19.46
C HIS A 388 30.06 -19.76 -20.12
N ASP A 389 30.74 -20.68 -20.80
CA ASP A 389 31.88 -20.32 -21.65
C ASP A 389 31.40 -19.35 -22.76
N CYS A 390 32.08 -18.21 -22.87
CA CYS A 390 31.73 -17.16 -23.82
C CYS A 390 31.76 -17.61 -25.29
N GLU A 391 32.45 -18.70 -25.64
CA GLU A 391 32.44 -19.26 -27.01
C GLU A 391 31.14 -20.01 -27.34
N ASN A 392 30.44 -20.54 -26.32
CA ASN A 392 29.25 -21.38 -26.47
C ASN A 392 27.92 -20.65 -26.19
N VAL A 393 27.95 -19.32 -26.01
CA VAL A 393 26.74 -18.51 -25.76
C VAL A 393 26.24 -17.86 -27.04
N THR A 394 25.16 -18.40 -27.62
CA THR A 394 24.45 -17.80 -28.77
C THR A 394 23.05 -17.29 -28.43
N ILE A 395 22.53 -17.62 -27.24
CA ILE A 395 21.08 -17.52 -26.93
C ILE A 395 20.69 -16.19 -26.26
N THR A 396 21.57 -15.60 -25.43
CA THR A 396 21.31 -14.30 -24.77
C THR A 396 22.20 -13.21 -25.36
N GLN A 397 21.60 -12.10 -25.81
CA GLN A 397 22.33 -10.89 -26.22
C GLN A 397 22.08 -9.75 -25.24
N TRP A 398 23.13 -9.04 -24.85
CA TRP A 398 23.10 -7.90 -23.93
C TRP A 398 23.39 -6.59 -24.66
N MET A 399 22.72 -5.51 -24.26
CA MET A 399 22.92 -4.16 -24.82
C MET A 399 22.69 -3.07 -23.78
N LEU A 400 23.45 -1.98 -23.87
CA LEU A 400 23.21 -0.79 -23.06
C LEU A 400 22.17 0.12 -23.72
N ARG A 401 21.31 0.72 -22.90
CA ARG A 401 20.34 1.74 -23.30
C ARG A 401 20.45 2.97 -22.39
N ASN A 402 20.11 4.13 -22.92
CA ASN A 402 19.93 5.33 -22.12
C ASN A 402 18.55 5.27 -21.45
N GLY A 403 18.47 5.49 -20.13
CA GLY A 403 17.24 5.39 -19.35
C GLY A 403 16.13 6.33 -19.84
N SER A 404 14.87 5.93 -19.66
CA SER A 404 13.70 6.57 -20.32
C SER A 404 12.89 7.56 -19.48
N GLN A 405 13.16 7.75 -18.17
CA GLN A 405 12.55 8.81 -17.33
C GLN A 405 13.52 9.35 -16.26
N SER A 406 13.10 10.44 -15.57
CA SER A 406 13.95 11.41 -14.84
C SER A 406 15.07 10.80 -13.98
N GLY A 407 16.32 10.92 -14.46
CA GLY A 407 17.52 10.51 -13.72
C GLY A 407 18.73 10.10 -14.59
N ASN A 408 18.53 9.75 -15.87
CA ASN A 408 19.60 9.38 -16.83
C ASN A 408 20.56 8.27 -16.34
N ILE A 409 20.09 7.28 -15.58
CA ILE A 409 20.91 6.10 -15.24
C ILE A 409 20.93 5.16 -16.47
N PRO A 410 22.09 4.68 -16.93
CA PRO A 410 22.17 3.72 -18.03
C PRO A 410 21.51 2.39 -17.63
N GLU A 411 20.91 1.71 -18.60
CA GLU A 411 20.31 0.38 -18.41
C GLU A 411 21.08 -0.66 -19.21
N ILE A 412 21.21 -1.88 -18.67
CA ILE A 412 21.70 -3.05 -19.40
C ILE A 412 20.56 -4.03 -19.63
N CYS A 413 20.19 -4.19 -20.90
CA CYS A 413 19.06 -4.97 -21.35
C CYS A 413 19.50 -6.26 -22.02
N TRP A 414 18.66 -7.29 -21.96
CA TRP A 414 18.89 -8.55 -22.65
C TRP A 414 17.74 -8.93 -23.59
N THR A 415 18.07 -9.70 -24.62
CA THR A 415 17.12 -10.40 -25.50
C THR A 415 17.48 -11.87 -25.54
N HIS A 416 16.47 -12.74 -25.47
CA HIS A 416 16.60 -14.19 -25.48
C HIS A 416 15.50 -14.78 -26.39
N GLU A 417 15.82 -15.76 -27.24
CA GLU A 417 14.96 -16.18 -28.38
C GLU A 417 13.49 -16.50 -28.01
N GLU A 418 13.23 -17.09 -26.83
CA GLU A 418 11.88 -17.50 -26.39
C GLU A 418 11.28 -16.67 -25.22
N LEU A 419 11.98 -15.63 -24.73
CA LEU A 419 11.51 -14.79 -23.61
C LEU A 419 11.33 -13.33 -24.04
N VAL A 420 10.31 -12.65 -23.51
CA VAL A 420 10.21 -11.18 -23.61
C VAL A 420 11.43 -10.60 -22.88
N GLY A 421 12.26 -9.83 -23.60
CA GLY A 421 13.48 -9.22 -23.05
C GLY A 421 13.19 -8.23 -21.91
N GLY A 422 14.18 -7.98 -21.06
CA GLY A 422 14.10 -7.07 -19.92
C GLY A 422 15.35 -6.20 -19.75
N CYS A 423 15.34 -5.30 -18.77
CA CYS A 423 16.46 -4.40 -18.47
C CYS A 423 16.77 -4.37 -16.97
N PHE A 424 18.06 -4.25 -16.65
CA PHE A 424 18.58 -3.89 -15.33
C PHE A 424 19.20 -2.50 -15.40
N LEU A 425 19.44 -1.89 -14.25
CA LEU A 425 20.22 -0.66 -14.17
C LEU A 425 21.71 -1.00 -14.31
N TRP A 426 22.48 -0.07 -14.83
CA TRP A 426 23.91 -0.23 -15.08
C TRP A 426 24.69 0.91 -14.43
N GLU A 427 25.54 0.56 -13.47
CA GLU A 427 26.50 1.48 -12.86
C GLU A 427 27.86 1.31 -13.53
N PRO A 428 28.33 2.29 -14.34
CA PRO A 428 29.61 2.17 -15.03
C PRO A 428 30.79 2.17 -14.04
N SER A 429 31.73 1.25 -14.25
CA SER A 429 33.03 1.27 -13.58
C SER A 429 33.87 2.41 -14.15
N VAL A 430 34.32 3.32 -13.27
CA VAL A 430 35.32 4.32 -13.64
C VAL A 430 36.69 3.64 -13.69
N SER A 431 37.33 3.57 -14.86
CA SER A 431 38.70 3.05 -14.99
C SER A 431 39.71 4.19 -14.96
N THR A 432 40.63 4.14 -14.00
CA THR A 432 41.81 5.02 -13.95
C THR A 432 42.96 4.35 -14.68
N TYR A 433 43.52 4.99 -15.70
CA TYR A 433 44.80 4.59 -16.30
C TYR A 433 45.80 5.74 -16.14
N THR A 434 46.91 5.46 -15.47
CA THR A 434 48.04 6.37 -15.35
C THR A 434 48.98 6.13 -16.54
N VAL A 435 49.18 7.13 -17.40
CA VAL A 435 50.23 7.07 -18.43
C VAL A 435 51.52 7.59 -17.79
N GLU A 436 52.51 6.71 -17.66
CA GLU A 436 53.73 6.89 -16.85
C GLU A 436 54.72 7.99 -17.31
N GLN A 437 54.35 8.90 -18.21
CA GLN A 437 55.29 9.93 -18.67
C GLN A 437 54.85 11.40 -18.55
N GLU A 438 53.61 11.72 -18.15
CA GLU A 438 53.22 13.15 -18.02
C GLU A 438 52.30 13.53 -16.84
N ASN A 439 52.07 12.66 -15.84
CA ASN A 439 51.19 13.01 -14.68
C ASN A 439 49.84 13.65 -15.08
N ILE A 440 49.28 13.26 -16.23
CA ILE A 440 47.93 13.64 -16.64
C ILE A 440 47.01 12.46 -16.29
N THR A 441 46.12 12.67 -15.33
CA THR A 441 44.99 11.77 -15.06
C THR A 441 43.84 12.16 -15.99
N LEU A 442 43.51 11.30 -16.96
CA LEU A 442 42.35 11.48 -17.81
C LEU A 442 41.15 10.72 -17.23
N TYR A 443 40.03 11.41 -17.02
CA TYR A 443 38.74 10.81 -16.70
C TYR A 443 38.04 10.40 -17.99
N GLY A 444 37.90 9.11 -18.24
CA GLY A 444 37.16 8.58 -19.39
C GLY A 444 36.04 7.63 -18.94
N PRO A 445 34.83 7.70 -19.51
CA PRO A 445 33.75 6.81 -19.13
C PRO A 445 34.03 5.39 -19.63
N GLY A 446 34.28 4.46 -18.71
CA GLY A 446 34.37 3.03 -18.98
C GLY A 446 33.00 2.39 -19.19
N VAL A 447 32.18 2.93 -20.11
CA VAL A 447 30.75 2.60 -20.29
C VAL A 447 30.49 1.09 -20.44
N ASN A 448 31.44 0.35 -21.00
CA ASN A 448 31.32 -1.09 -21.27
C ASN A 448 31.73 -2.00 -20.08
N SER A 449 32.10 -1.43 -18.94
CA SER A 449 32.36 -2.17 -17.71
C SER A 449 31.59 -1.56 -16.57
N GLY A 450 31.01 -2.36 -15.68
CA GLY A 450 30.11 -1.84 -14.66
C GLY A 450 29.45 -2.93 -13.84
N LYS A 451 28.60 -2.50 -12.91
CA LYS A 451 27.76 -3.38 -12.11
C LYS A 451 26.35 -3.44 -12.70
N VAL A 452 25.78 -4.64 -12.71
CA VAL A 452 24.37 -4.85 -13.03
C VAL A 452 23.59 -4.67 -11.74
N ILE A 453 22.84 -3.56 -11.65
CA ILE A 453 22.03 -3.21 -10.49
C ILE A 453 20.59 -3.61 -10.75
N VAL A 454 20.03 -4.37 -9.82
CA VAL A 454 18.70 -4.95 -9.94
C VAL A 454 17.60 -3.94 -9.63
N HIS A 455 17.83 -2.98 -8.73
CA HIS A 455 16.78 -2.07 -8.27
C HIS A 455 17.35 -0.73 -7.78
N GLU A 456 16.73 0.39 -8.17
CA GLU A 456 17.20 1.76 -7.84
C GLU A 456 17.19 2.03 -6.34
N ASN A 457 16.20 1.49 -5.63
CA ASN A 457 16.00 1.79 -4.20
C ASN A 457 16.70 0.82 -3.24
N TRP A 458 17.25 -0.29 -3.75
CA TRP A 458 17.88 -1.38 -3.00
C TRP A 458 19.00 -1.95 -3.88
N PRO A 459 20.22 -1.34 -3.91
CA PRO A 459 21.25 -1.72 -4.86
C PRO A 459 21.80 -3.11 -4.52
N SER A 460 21.16 -4.11 -5.11
CA SER A 460 21.64 -5.48 -5.19
C SER A 460 22.30 -5.65 -6.54
N CYS A 461 23.53 -6.14 -6.51
CA CYS A 461 24.34 -6.34 -7.69
C CYS A 461 24.33 -7.82 -8.07
N LEU A 462 24.32 -8.08 -9.37
CA LEU A 462 24.59 -9.42 -9.89
C LEU A 462 26.02 -9.82 -9.50
N ASP A 463 26.13 -10.92 -8.76
CA ASP A 463 27.35 -11.36 -8.08
C ASP A 463 27.69 -12.80 -8.43
N VAL A 464 28.96 -13.05 -8.76
CA VAL A 464 29.45 -14.38 -9.05
C VAL A 464 29.91 -15.06 -7.77
N GLN A 465 29.32 -16.21 -7.44
CA GLN A 465 29.69 -16.98 -6.24
C GLN A 465 30.53 -18.21 -6.59
N THR A 466 30.24 -18.87 -7.72
CA THR A 466 30.98 -20.05 -8.19
C THR A 466 31.09 -20.08 -9.72
N LYS A 467 31.87 -21.01 -10.27
CA LYS A 467 32.12 -21.17 -11.72
C LYS A 467 30.88 -21.54 -12.56
N SER A 468 29.70 -21.73 -11.96
CA SER A 468 28.49 -22.12 -12.68
C SER A 468 27.23 -21.38 -12.24
N LEU A 469 27.30 -20.51 -11.23
CA LEU A 469 26.12 -19.87 -10.64
C LEU A 469 26.42 -18.43 -10.23
N SER A 470 25.53 -17.52 -10.64
CA SER A 470 25.46 -16.16 -10.12
C SER A 470 24.26 -16.00 -9.17
N THR A 471 24.38 -15.04 -8.26
CA THR A 471 23.37 -14.71 -7.25
C THR A 471 23.22 -13.19 -7.16
N TYR A 472 22.29 -12.71 -6.34
CA TYR A 472 22.14 -11.30 -6.04
C TYR A 472 22.62 -11.03 -4.62
N SER A 473 23.54 -10.10 -4.47
CA SER A 473 24.07 -9.68 -3.17
C SER A 473 24.14 -8.16 -3.09
N LEU A 474 24.29 -7.63 -1.89
CA LEU A 474 24.46 -6.19 -1.67
C LEU A 474 25.60 -5.65 -2.54
N CYS A 475 25.35 -4.57 -3.28
CA CYS A 475 26.35 -3.94 -4.12
C CYS A 475 27.58 -3.52 -3.29
N SER A 476 28.75 -3.92 -3.75
CA SER A 476 30.05 -3.67 -3.13
C SER A 476 31.12 -3.49 -4.22
N ALA A 477 32.38 -3.26 -3.84
CA ALA A 477 33.49 -3.12 -4.78
C ALA A 477 34.16 -4.47 -5.14
N LYS A 478 33.47 -5.60 -4.97
CA LYS A 478 34.04 -6.93 -5.26
C LYS A 478 34.16 -7.16 -6.76
N MET A 479 35.28 -7.76 -7.18
CA MET A 479 35.49 -8.18 -8.58
C MET A 479 34.42 -9.15 -9.09
N SER A 480 33.83 -9.93 -8.18
CA SER A 480 32.73 -10.86 -8.45
C SER A 480 31.45 -10.17 -8.94
N GLN A 481 31.31 -8.86 -8.69
CA GLN A 481 30.16 -8.03 -9.11
C GLN A 481 30.45 -7.12 -10.31
N ILE A 482 31.69 -7.15 -10.84
CA ILE A 482 32.07 -6.35 -12.01
C ILE A 482 31.88 -7.16 -13.28
N TRP A 483 31.17 -6.57 -14.25
CA TRP A 483 30.85 -7.17 -15.53
C TRP A 483 31.38 -6.31 -16.68
N HIS A 484 31.70 -6.96 -17.79
CA HIS A 484 32.22 -6.34 -19.00
C HIS A 484 31.32 -6.70 -20.18
N LEU A 485 30.64 -5.72 -20.76
CA LEU A 485 29.91 -5.87 -22.01
C LEU A 485 30.90 -5.90 -23.18
N LYS A 486 30.93 -7.02 -23.89
CA LYS A 486 31.77 -7.24 -25.07
C LYS A 486 31.09 -6.72 -26.34
N PRO A 487 31.87 -6.35 -27.38
CA PRO A 487 31.32 -5.88 -28.67
C PRO A 487 30.39 -6.88 -29.35
N ASP A 488 30.57 -8.19 -29.11
CA ASP A 488 29.71 -9.27 -29.61
C ASP A 488 28.44 -9.48 -28.76
N ARG A 489 28.07 -8.50 -27.93
CA ARG A 489 26.86 -8.47 -27.07
C ARG A 489 26.84 -9.51 -25.96
N LYS A 490 28.00 -10.00 -25.53
CA LYS A 490 28.12 -10.89 -24.38
C LYS A 490 28.51 -10.11 -23.12
N LEU A 491 27.89 -10.44 -22.00
CA LEU A 491 28.19 -9.84 -20.70
C LEU A 491 29.09 -10.77 -19.89
N MET A 492 30.35 -10.39 -19.69
CA MET A 492 31.38 -11.26 -19.12
C MET A 492 31.76 -10.86 -17.69
N SER A 493 31.81 -11.81 -16.76
CA SER A 493 32.27 -11.58 -15.39
C SER A 493 33.75 -11.22 -15.35
N SER A 494 34.12 -10.23 -14.52
CA SER A 494 35.52 -9.86 -14.31
C SER A 494 36.29 -10.91 -13.53
N GLU A 495 35.65 -11.61 -12.59
CA GLU A 495 36.28 -12.63 -11.73
C GLU A 495 36.49 -13.96 -12.47
N THR A 496 35.44 -14.51 -13.07
CA THR A 496 35.50 -15.88 -13.63
C THR A 496 35.78 -15.91 -15.13
N LYS A 497 35.67 -14.78 -15.83
CA LYS A 497 35.75 -14.66 -17.30
C LYS A 497 34.67 -15.44 -18.06
N LEU A 498 33.63 -15.91 -17.37
CA LEU A 498 32.46 -16.56 -17.97
C LEU A 498 31.40 -15.52 -18.36
N CYS A 499 30.56 -15.85 -19.33
CA CYS A 499 29.51 -15.00 -19.85
C CYS A 499 28.14 -15.32 -19.22
N ALA A 500 27.37 -14.26 -18.93
CA ALA A 500 26.03 -14.34 -18.36
C ALA A 500 25.00 -14.77 -19.41
N VAL A 501 24.21 -15.79 -19.08
CA VAL A 501 23.10 -16.31 -19.87
C VAL A 501 21.83 -16.25 -19.03
N VAL A 502 20.73 -15.76 -19.60
CA VAL A 502 19.43 -15.82 -18.94
C VAL A 502 18.86 -17.22 -19.11
N ASN A 503 18.58 -17.93 -18.02
CA ASN A 503 18.02 -19.28 -18.07
C ASN A 503 16.49 -19.21 -18.26
N GLU A 504 15.91 -20.16 -18.99
CA GLU A 504 14.45 -20.33 -19.12
C GLU A 504 13.78 -20.46 -17.73
N LEU A 505 12.64 -19.81 -17.56
CA LEU A 505 11.71 -20.05 -16.45
C LEU A 505 10.98 -21.39 -16.66
N GLY A 506 11.75 -22.48 -16.61
CA GLY A 506 11.26 -23.85 -16.77
C GLY A 506 11.39 -24.66 -15.49
N LYS A 507 10.25 -24.91 -14.84
CA LYS A 507 10.06 -25.85 -13.70
C LYS A 507 10.86 -25.49 -12.45
N THR A 508 10.28 -24.58 -11.67
CA THR A 508 10.35 -24.53 -10.19
C THR A 508 11.32 -25.53 -9.58
N ARG A 509 12.55 -25.08 -9.27
CA ARG A 509 13.25 -25.65 -8.13
C ARG A 509 12.26 -25.63 -6.97
N LYS A 510 12.07 -26.79 -6.33
CA LYS A 510 11.21 -26.94 -5.16
C LYS A 510 11.37 -25.71 -4.28
N ARG A 511 10.25 -25.00 -4.05
CA ARG A 511 10.02 -23.98 -3.03
C ARG A 511 10.98 -24.25 -1.86
N THR A 512 12.12 -23.57 -1.84
CA THR A 512 12.93 -23.44 -0.64
C THR A 512 11.97 -22.90 0.41
N ALA A 513 11.86 -23.61 1.53
CA ALA A 513 10.84 -23.35 2.54
C ALA A 513 10.74 -21.84 2.78
N VAL A 514 9.55 -21.27 2.53
CA VAL A 514 9.25 -19.90 2.96
C VAL A 514 9.65 -19.87 4.42
N SER A 515 10.58 -18.99 4.79
CA SER A 515 10.96 -18.86 6.19
C SER A 515 9.68 -18.67 6.99
N ASN A 516 9.37 -19.61 7.87
CA ASN A 516 8.22 -19.54 8.77
C ASN A 516 8.33 -18.32 9.72
N THR A 517 9.44 -17.60 9.69
CA THR A 517 9.61 -16.31 10.36
C THR A 517 9.67 -15.18 9.36
N ARG A 518 8.85 -14.14 9.56
CA ARG A 518 8.97 -12.85 8.88
C ARG A 518 9.40 -11.80 9.89
N VAL A 519 10.26 -10.88 9.45
CA VAL A 519 10.78 -9.80 10.30
C VAL A 519 10.48 -8.49 9.63
N TRP A 520 9.89 -7.56 10.34
CA TRP A 520 9.63 -6.20 9.86
C TRP A 520 10.32 -5.18 10.75
N MET A 521 10.70 -4.07 10.13
CA MET A 521 11.20 -2.90 10.84
C MET A 521 10.48 -1.63 10.39
N ALA A 522 10.36 -0.68 11.31
CA ALA A 522 9.95 0.69 11.03
C ALA A 522 10.68 1.65 11.98
N ARG A 523 10.68 2.95 11.66
CA ARG A 523 11.28 4.00 12.48
C ARG A 523 10.22 5.01 12.91
N GLY A 524 10.15 5.33 14.19
CA GLY A 524 9.27 6.36 14.72
C GLY A 524 9.85 7.76 14.50
N ILE A 525 8.98 8.77 14.39
CA ILE A 525 9.38 10.19 14.28
C ILE A 525 10.21 10.69 15.47
N ARG A 526 10.12 10.04 16.64
CA ARG A 526 10.92 10.35 17.84
C ARG A 526 12.29 9.66 17.84
N GLY A 527 12.62 8.87 16.81
CA GLY A 527 13.88 8.13 16.69
C GLY A 527 13.82 6.69 17.20
N ASP A 528 12.67 6.24 17.69
CA ASP A 528 12.42 4.86 18.11
C ASP A 528 12.54 3.88 16.91
N TYR A 529 13.01 2.66 17.14
CA TYR A 529 12.94 1.56 16.17
C TYR A 529 11.85 0.59 16.58
N TYR A 530 10.98 0.21 15.63
CA TYR A 530 9.99 -0.82 15.84
C TYR A 530 10.40 -2.09 15.11
N ILE A 531 10.44 -3.22 15.81
CA ILE A 531 10.80 -4.53 15.24
C ILE A 531 9.64 -5.49 15.48
N ALA A 532 9.05 -6.02 14.41
CA ALA A 532 8.00 -7.04 14.49
C ALA A 532 8.52 -8.39 14.00
N LEU A 533 8.28 -9.43 14.79
CA LEU A 533 8.62 -10.80 14.51
C LEU A 533 7.34 -11.59 14.35
N PHE A 534 7.16 -12.26 13.22
CA PHE A 534 5.96 -13.04 12.93
C PHE A 534 6.30 -14.51 12.78
N ASN A 535 5.48 -15.37 13.37
CA ASN A 535 5.54 -16.80 13.15
C ASN A 535 4.40 -17.21 12.20
N LEU A 536 4.74 -17.74 11.04
CA LEU A 536 3.78 -18.23 10.06
C LEU A 536 3.52 -19.74 10.18
N ALA A 537 4.15 -20.41 11.14
CA ALA A 537 3.99 -21.84 11.37
C ALA A 537 2.85 -22.17 12.35
N GLU A 538 2.39 -23.42 12.29
CA GLU A 538 1.41 -24.01 13.22
C GLU A 538 2.04 -24.41 14.57
N GLU A 539 3.38 -24.39 14.67
CA GLU A 539 4.14 -24.68 15.88
C GLU A 539 4.77 -23.44 16.50
N TYR A 540 5.10 -23.53 17.80
CA TYR A 540 5.91 -22.51 18.48
C TYR A 540 7.28 -22.35 17.83
N ASN A 541 7.76 -21.12 17.77
CA ASN A 541 9.04 -20.80 17.14
C ASN A 541 9.89 -19.87 18.00
N ASN A 542 11.16 -20.23 18.21
CA ASN A 542 12.13 -19.42 18.94
C ASN A 542 12.98 -18.63 17.95
N VAL A 543 12.80 -17.32 17.93
CA VAL A 543 13.49 -16.40 17.04
C VAL A 543 14.57 -15.66 17.80
N SER A 544 15.75 -15.54 17.20
CA SER A 544 16.87 -14.77 17.73
C SER A 544 17.50 -13.92 16.63
N LEU A 545 17.52 -12.60 16.81
CA LEU A 545 17.93 -11.64 15.77
C LEU A 545 18.99 -10.67 16.29
N SER A 546 19.96 -10.33 15.44
CA SER A 546 20.92 -9.25 15.74
C SER A 546 20.29 -7.89 15.43
N ILE A 547 20.14 -7.07 16.47
CA ILE A 547 19.68 -5.68 16.40
C ILE A 547 20.67 -4.84 15.60
N THR A 548 21.97 -5.06 15.79
CA THR A 548 23.04 -4.35 15.07
C THR A 548 22.86 -4.48 13.55
N GLY A 549 22.63 -5.69 13.07
CA GLY A 549 22.42 -5.94 11.64
C GLY A 549 21.15 -5.29 11.07
N ILE A 550 20.06 -5.30 11.83
CA ILE A 550 18.78 -4.69 11.41
C ILE A 550 18.88 -3.16 11.38
N ILE A 551 19.46 -2.56 12.42
CA ILE A 551 19.60 -1.10 12.51
C ILE A 551 20.55 -0.58 11.43
N GLN A 552 21.67 -1.27 11.17
CA GLN A 552 22.59 -0.91 10.08
C GLN A 552 21.91 -0.96 8.70
N ALA A 553 21.09 -1.99 8.44
CA ALA A 553 20.30 -2.08 7.21
C ALA A 553 19.32 -0.89 7.05
N GLY A 554 18.73 -0.41 8.16
CA GLY A 554 17.87 0.77 8.16
C GLY A 554 18.59 2.10 7.88
N PHE A 555 19.82 2.27 8.41
CA PHE A 555 20.61 3.49 8.23
C PHE A 555 21.02 3.72 6.78
N GLN A 556 21.54 2.68 6.10
CA GLN A 556 21.97 2.77 4.70
C GLN A 556 20.85 3.27 3.77
N ARG A 557 19.57 3.05 4.11
CA ARG A 557 18.42 3.49 3.30
C ARG A 557 17.97 4.92 3.59
N SER A 558 18.16 5.40 4.82
CA SER A 558 17.70 6.75 5.22
C SER A 558 18.51 7.90 4.60
N ASP A 559 19.76 7.63 4.20
CA ASP A 559 20.63 8.61 3.54
C ASP A 559 20.49 8.60 2.01
N ILE A 560 20.06 7.48 1.42
CA ILE A 560 19.74 7.39 -0.02
C ILE A 560 18.46 8.19 -0.34
N SER A 561 17.45 8.15 0.53
CA SER A 561 16.20 8.91 0.32
C SER A 561 16.35 10.43 0.41
N LYS A 562 17.52 10.92 0.87
CA LYS A 562 17.85 12.36 0.95
C LYS A 562 18.68 12.87 -0.24
N GLY A 563 18.91 12.06 -1.28
CA GLY A 563 19.63 12.49 -2.49
C GLY A 563 21.15 12.53 -2.34
N SER A 564 21.70 11.94 -1.27
CA SER A 564 23.15 11.82 -1.05
C SER A 564 23.76 10.79 -2.00
N THR A 565 24.86 11.11 -2.66
CA THR A 565 25.62 10.16 -3.47
C THR A 565 26.19 9.03 -2.60
N PRO A 566 26.14 7.75 -3.02
CA PRO A 566 26.56 6.61 -2.21
C PRO A 566 28.05 6.58 -1.82
N SER A 567 28.91 7.48 -2.31
CA SER A 567 30.37 7.34 -2.19
C SER A 567 30.97 7.85 -0.87
N GLU A 568 30.23 8.57 -0.02
CA GLU A 568 30.84 9.29 1.11
C GLU A 568 30.86 8.58 2.47
N TYR A 569 30.25 7.40 2.64
CA TYR A 569 30.10 6.79 3.98
C TYR A 569 30.40 5.28 4.06
N TRP A 570 31.44 4.80 3.37
CA TRP A 570 31.82 3.36 3.42
C TRP A 570 32.66 2.95 4.64
N ASP A 571 33.01 3.90 5.52
CA ASP A 571 33.67 3.61 6.80
C ASP A 571 32.75 3.97 7.98
N THR A 572 31.67 3.21 8.20
CA THR A 572 30.99 3.24 9.50
C THR A 572 31.76 2.34 10.47
N PRO A 573 32.30 2.88 11.58
CA PRO A 573 32.95 2.07 12.61
C PRO A 573 31.98 1.00 13.15
N SER A 574 32.52 -0.01 13.83
CA SER A 574 31.78 -0.99 14.60
C SER A 574 30.99 -0.31 15.75
N ILE A 575 29.85 0.28 15.42
CA ILE A 575 28.92 0.91 16.37
C ILE A 575 28.24 -0.22 17.14
N SER A 576 28.55 -0.33 18.44
CA SER A 576 27.79 -1.16 19.36
C SER A 576 26.56 -0.40 19.82
N TYR A 577 25.38 -0.97 19.60
CA TYR A 577 24.12 -0.38 20.03
C TYR A 577 23.76 -0.86 21.44
N GLN A 578 23.34 0.05 22.31
CA GLN A 578 22.59 -0.30 23.50
C GLN A 578 21.18 0.22 23.32
N CYS A 579 20.21 -0.69 23.25
CA CYS A 579 18.81 -0.35 23.05
C CYS A 579 17.99 -0.75 24.27
N GLU A 580 17.23 0.17 24.83
CA GLU A 580 16.16 -0.17 25.77
C GLU A 580 14.97 -0.69 24.98
N ALA A 581 14.48 -1.86 25.35
CA ALA A 581 13.45 -2.58 24.61
C ALA A 581 12.17 -2.77 25.45
N LYS A 582 11.03 -2.56 24.81
CA LYS A 582 9.69 -2.81 25.36
C LYS A 582 8.87 -3.65 24.39
N GLU A 583 8.15 -4.65 24.89
CA GLU A 583 7.24 -5.46 24.07
C GLU A 583 5.82 -4.86 24.13
N ALA A 584 5.23 -4.61 22.97
CA ALA A 584 4.04 -3.76 22.80
C ALA A 584 2.73 -4.43 23.25
N TRP A 585 2.62 -5.75 23.15
CA TRP A 585 1.39 -6.48 23.46
C TRP A 585 1.28 -6.81 24.95
N SER A 586 2.37 -7.29 25.55
CA SER A 586 2.48 -7.59 26.98
C SER A 586 2.75 -6.35 27.82
N LYS A 587 3.16 -5.23 27.20
CA LYS A 587 3.64 -3.99 27.85
C LYS A 587 4.85 -4.23 28.75
N GLN A 588 5.54 -5.36 28.59
CA GLN A 588 6.70 -5.73 29.41
C GLN A 588 7.94 -4.93 29.00
N GLU A 589 8.59 -4.31 29.99
CA GLU A 589 9.93 -3.75 29.84
C GLU A 589 10.95 -4.89 29.78
N ILE A 590 11.62 -5.06 28.64
CA ILE A 590 12.63 -6.10 28.42
C ILE A 590 13.99 -5.65 28.96
N GLY A 591 14.23 -4.33 29.01
CA GLY A 591 15.47 -3.72 29.48
C GLY A 591 16.51 -3.56 28.37
N THR A 592 17.78 -3.36 28.76
CA THR A 592 18.86 -3.06 27.82
C THR A 592 19.32 -4.29 27.03
N ILE A 593 19.16 -4.25 25.71
CA ILE A 593 19.66 -5.25 24.77
C ILE A 593 20.94 -4.73 24.11
N LYS A 594 21.99 -5.56 24.11
CA LYS A 594 23.31 -5.21 23.55
C LYS A 594 23.54 -5.65 22.11
N ASP A 595 22.92 -6.74 21.67
CA ASP A 595 23.05 -7.20 20.28
C ASP A 595 21.89 -8.10 19.85
N ARG A 596 21.48 -9.08 20.67
CA ARG A 596 20.46 -10.05 20.25
C ARG A 596 19.12 -9.86 20.93
N LEU A 597 18.08 -9.77 20.11
CA LEU A 597 16.67 -9.82 20.50
C LEU A 597 16.16 -11.25 20.37
N ASN A 598 15.60 -11.81 21.45
CA ASN A 598 15.06 -13.16 21.47
C ASN A 598 13.56 -13.12 21.76
N ALA A 599 12.78 -13.94 21.05
CA ALA A 599 11.35 -14.09 21.30
C ALA A 599 10.92 -15.54 21.07
N THR A 600 9.99 -16.01 21.90
CA THR A 600 9.24 -17.25 21.66
C THR A 600 7.88 -16.86 21.12
N LEU A 601 7.59 -17.25 19.88
CA LEU A 601 6.36 -16.90 19.18
C LEU A 601 5.40 -18.08 19.21
N ALA A 602 4.14 -17.82 19.59
CA ALA A 602 3.06 -18.79 19.47
C ALA A 602 2.78 -19.14 17.99
N PRO A 603 2.10 -20.27 17.70
CA PRO A 603 1.56 -20.54 16.37
C PRO A 603 0.81 -19.31 15.83
N HIS A 604 1.15 -18.89 14.61
CA HIS A 604 0.54 -17.73 13.95
C HIS A 604 0.68 -16.38 14.69
N GLY A 605 1.42 -16.36 15.80
CA GLY A 605 1.58 -15.19 16.66
C GLY A 605 2.72 -14.27 16.23
N CYS A 606 2.82 -13.14 16.93
CA CYS A 606 3.88 -12.17 16.72
C CYS A 606 4.44 -11.63 18.04
N ALA A 607 5.60 -11.00 17.96
CA ALA A 607 6.14 -10.15 19.01
C ALA A 607 6.50 -8.80 18.39
N LEU A 608 6.12 -7.71 19.05
CA LEU A 608 6.35 -6.35 18.57
C LEU A 608 7.16 -5.56 19.60
N PHE A 609 8.34 -5.11 19.22
CA PHE A 609 9.26 -4.41 20.11
C PHE A 609 9.41 -2.95 19.69
N SER A 610 9.37 -2.05 20.68
CA SER A 610 9.84 -0.68 20.56
C SER A 610 11.23 -0.58 21.18
N LEU A 611 12.19 -0.03 20.45
CA LEU A 611 13.60 0.07 20.83
C LEU A 611 14.06 1.52 20.85
N GLN A 612 14.62 1.96 21.97
CA GLN A 612 15.31 3.24 22.12
C GLN A 612 16.81 3.02 22.21
N CYS A 613 17.52 3.35 21.13
CA CYS A 613 18.94 3.03 21.00
C CYS A 613 19.83 4.25 21.25
N SER A 614 20.88 4.06 22.04
CA SER A 614 21.96 5.02 22.26
C SER A 614 23.21 4.61 21.48
N PHE A 615 23.89 5.58 20.88
CA PHE A 615 25.09 5.36 20.07
C PHE A 615 26.34 5.69 20.88
N TYR A 616 27.26 4.73 21.00
CA TYR A 616 28.59 4.98 21.53
C TYR A 616 29.58 4.99 20.37
N SER A 617 30.09 6.17 20.01
CA SER A 617 31.29 6.27 19.17
C SER A 617 32.51 5.91 20.02
N TYR A 618 33.25 4.86 19.68
CA TYR A 618 34.59 4.67 20.23
C TYR A 618 35.48 5.83 19.77
N PRO A 619 36.10 6.61 20.67
CA PRO A 619 37.08 7.61 20.26
C PRO A 619 38.32 6.87 19.73
N TYR A 620 38.51 6.86 18.41
CA TYR A 620 39.78 6.43 17.83
C TYR A 620 40.83 7.54 18.05
N TYR A 621 41.99 7.11 18.55
CA TYR A 621 43.20 7.88 18.85
C TYR A 621 43.45 9.07 17.90
N GLN A 622 43.35 10.30 18.40
CA GLN A 622 44.15 11.41 17.86
C GLN A 622 45.60 11.23 18.33
N SER A 623 46.37 10.40 17.64
CA SER A 623 47.84 10.41 17.76
C SER A 623 48.43 11.41 16.78
N SER A 624 48.79 12.59 17.30
CA SER A 624 50.00 13.35 16.97
C SER A 624 50.43 13.42 15.50
N LEU A 625 50.01 14.44 14.77
CA LEU A 625 50.77 15.02 13.65
C LEU A 625 50.57 16.55 13.64
N PHE A 626 51.15 17.21 14.63
CA PHE A 626 51.54 18.63 14.55
C PHE A 626 52.93 18.76 15.15
N SER A 627 53.94 18.51 14.33
CA SER A 627 55.31 18.98 14.55
C SER A 627 56.06 18.98 13.21
N ALA A 628 55.96 20.08 12.48
CA ALA A 628 57.00 20.75 11.69
C ALA A 628 56.33 21.86 10.86
#